data_AF-A0A0C9WGX9-F1
#
_entry.id   AF-A0A0C9WGX9-F1
#
_cell.length_a   1.000
_cell.length_b   1.000
_cell.length_c   1.000
_cell.angle_alpha   90.00
_cell.angle_beta   90.00
_cell.angle_gamma   90.00
#
_symmetry.space_group_name_H-M   'P 1'
#
loop_
_entity.id
_entity.type
_entity.pdbx_description
1 polymer ?
#
loop_
_entity_poly.entity_id
_entity_poly.type
_entity_poly.pdbx_seq_one_letter_code
_entity_poly.pdbx_strand_id
1 'polypeptide(L)'
;IRDLISYFFTSHHNICLGYRRVSCNTCNFVQDLDNPPERVMSILDGTYKSINEWLQRWLKEPSICNCGSSMTTYRRYDQPPSLLVFSLNTARVSISKTIRIKGSNGKFTVLPLRGIIYSGGFHFTSHIITPGKEVWYHDGMVTRRNCIKKGHLTDFTEDSLMTCLEKNSSGESVERQAVVVIYSKK
;
A
#
# COMPACT_ATOMS: atom_id res chain seq x y z
N ILE A 1 10.03 10.57 -1.57
CA ILE A 1 9.87 9.31 -2.35
C ILE A 1 8.46 9.12 -2.89
N ARG A 2 7.40 9.41 -2.12
CA ARG A 2 6.00 9.39 -2.62
C ARG A 2 5.83 10.17 -3.93
N ASP A 3 6.24 11.43 -3.97
CA ASP A 3 6.01 12.29 -5.15
C ASP A 3 6.70 11.76 -6.41
N LEU A 4 7.91 11.19 -6.25
CA LEU A 4 8.61 10.48 -7.33
C LEU A 4 7.82 9.26 -7.82
N ILE A 5 7.26 8.48 -6.89
CA ILE A 5 6.44 7.32 -7.24
C ILE A 5 5.15 7.76 -7.94
N SER A 6 4.49 8.80 -7.44
CA SER A 6 3.33 9.39 -8.10
C SER A 6 3.68 9.84 -9.51
N TYR A 7 4.85 10.46 -9.72
CA TYR A 7 5.33 10.89 -11.03
C TYR A 7 5.51 9.72 -12.03
N PHE A 8 5.92 8.53 -11.57
CA PHE A 8 5.96 7.35 -12.44
C PHE A 8 4.59 6.99 -13.02
N PHE A 9 3.51 7.29 -12.30
CA PHE A 9 2.14 7.03 -12.75
C PHE A 9 1.49 8.21 -13.49
N THR A 10 2.02 9.42 -13.40
CA THR A 10 1.48 10.58 -14.16
C THR A 10 1.92 10.57 -15.63
N SER A 11 3.04 9.91 -15.95
CA SER A 11 3.60 9.85 -17.31
C SER A 11 2.78 9.04 -18.32
N HIS A 12 1.82 8.21 -17.86
CA HIS A 12 1.01 7.35 -18.71
C HIS A 12 -0.49 7.53 -18.41
N HIS A 13 -1.06 8.57 -19.03
CA HIS A 13 -2.49 8.88 -19.19
C HIS A 13 -3.31 9.23 -17.94
N ASN A 14 -4.07 10.33 -18.07
CA ASN A 14 -5.27 10.69 -17.28
C ASN A 14 -6.39 9.64 -17.43
N ILE A 15 -6.10 8.37 -17.15
CA ILE A 15 -7.12 7.31 -17.13
C ILE A 15 -7.69 7.29 -15.72
N CYS A 16 -8.93 7.75 -15.61
CA CYS A 16 -9.77 7.51 -14.46
C CYS A 16 -9.75 6.00 -14.15
N LEU A 17 -9.22 5.60 -13.00
CA LEU A 17 -9.05 4.17 -12.65
C LEU A 17 -10.34 3.54 -12.13
N GLY A 18 -11.38 4.35 -11.95
CA GLY A 18 -12.68 3.97 -11.44
C GLY A 18 -13.44 5.17 -10.91
N TYR A 19 -14.27 5.01 -9.90
CA TYR A 19 -15.14 6.08 -9.43
C TYR A 19 -15.16 6.18 -7.90
N ARG A 20 -15.53 7.35 -7.42
CA ARG A 20 -15.89 7.61 -6.04
C ARG A 20 -17.34 8.08 -6.01
N ARG A 21 -18.21 7.34 -5.31
CA ARG A 21 -19.64 7.61 -5.25
C ARG A 21 -20.14 7.53 -3.84
N VAL A 22 -21.02 8.45 -3.47
CA VAL A 22 -21.77 8.40 -2.23
C VAL A 22 -23.22 8.06 -2.54
N SER A 23 -23.83 7.17 -1.75
CA SER A 23 -25.22 6.74 -1.96
C SER A 23 -25.96 6.48 -0.65
N CYS A 24 -27.17 7.04 -0.51
CA CYS A 24 -28.10 6.79 0.59
C CYS A 24 -29.32 6.02 0.09
N ASN A 25 -29.62 4.87 0.70
CA ASN A 25 -30.74 4.03 0.30
C ASN A 25 -32.10 4.52 0.84
N THR A 26 -32.12 5.43 1.82
CA THR A 26 -33.37 5.91 2.43
C THR A 26 -34.03 7.01 1.60
N CYS A 27 -33.25 8.01 1.16
CA CYS A 27 -33.76 9.13 0.36
C CYS A 27 -33.36 9.05 -1.13
N ASN A 28 -32.77 7.93 -1.56
CA ASN A 28 -32.24 7.71 -2.91
C ASN A 28 -31.22 8.75 -3.39
N PHE A 29 -30.56 9.45 -2.46
CA PHE A 29 -29.49 10.37 -2.79
C PHE A 29 -28.29 9.61 -3.36
N VAL A 30 -27.80 10.04 -4.53
CA VAL A 30 -26.59 9.51 -5.16
C VAL A 30 -25.80 10.67 -5.75
N GLN A 31 -24.50 10.70 -5.49
CA GLN A 31 -23.60 11.70 -6.04
C GLN A 31 -22.24 11.07 -6.36
N ASP A 32 -21.74 11.34 -7.56
CA ASP A 32 -20.35 11.06 -7.92
C ASP A 32 -19.46 12.19 -7.40
N LEU A 33 -18.34 11.81 -6.81
CA LEU A 33 -17.38 12.71 -6.18
C LEU A 33 -16.08 12.73 -6.99
N ASP A 34 -15.40 13.86 -6.97
CA ASP A 34 -14.06 13.98 -7.51
C ASP A 34 -13.05 13.09 -6.76
N ASN A 35 -11.88 12.93 -7.37
CA ASN A 35 -10.75 12.14 -6.86
C ASN A 35 -11.10 10.64 -6.74
N PRO A 36 -11.23 9.95 -7.89
CA PRO A 36 -11.37 8.50 -7.94
C PRO A 36 -10.15 7.81 -7.30
N PRO A 37 -10.22 6.50 -7.03
CA PRO A 37 -9.11 5.81 -6.38
C PRO A 37 -7.83 5.82 -7.24
N GLU A 38 -6.68 6.05 -6.59
CA GLU A 38 -5.36 6.16 -7.22
C GLU A 38 -4.51 4.89 -7.01
N ARG A 39 -3.39 4.77 -7.75
CA ARG A 39 -2.41 3.68 -7.53
C ARG A 39 -1.50 3.92 -6.33
N VAL A 40 -1.31 5.17 -5.94
CA VAL A 40 -0.43 5.58 -4.84
C VAL A 40 -1.28 6.20 -3.75
N MET A 41 -1.30 5.59 -2.57
CA MET A 41 -2.10 6.06 -1.43
C MET A 41 -1.21 6.36 -0.24
N SER A 42 -1.65 7.24 0.66
CA SER A 42 -0.94 7.55 1.90
C SER A 42 -1.72 7.07 3.11
N ILE A 43 -1.04 6.33 3.98
CA ILE A 43 -1.55 5.94 5.30
C ILE A 43 -0.91 6.87 6.33
N LEU A 44 -1.73 7.77 6.86
CA LEU A 44 -1.28 8.85 7.75
C LEU A 44 -1.44 8.49 9.23
N ASP A 45 -2.47 7.71 9.57
CA ASP A 45 -2.77 7.33 10.93
C ASP A 45 -2.63 5.82 11.17
N GLY A 46 -2.37 5.48 12.42
CA GLY A 46 -2.18 4.12 12.91
C GLY A 46 -3.43 3.45 13.46
N THR A 47 -4.63 3.89 13.07
CA THR A 47 -5.87 3.42 13.73
C THR A 47 -6.31 2.02 13.28
N TYR A 48 -5.81 1.58 12.14
CA TYR A 48 -6.12 0.27 11.55
C TYR A 48 -5.03 -0.74 11.89
N LYS A 49 -5.39 -2.02 12.00
CA LYS A 49 -4.41 -3.06 12.36
C LYS A 49 -3.43 -3.33 11.24
N SER A 50 -3.88 -3.26 9.98
CA SER A 50 -3.09 -3.64 8.81
C SER A 50 -3.41 -2.79 7.58
N ILE A 51 -2.50 -2.78 6.61
CA ILE A 51 -2.70 -2.11 5.30
C ILE A 51 -3.96 -2.62 4.61
N ASN A 52 -4.21 -3.94 4.62
CA ASN A 52 -5.41 -4.49 3.99
C ASN A 52 -6.69 -4.02 4.68
N GLU A 53 -6.70 -3.93 6.02
CA GLU A 53 -7.85 -3.40 6.77
C GLU A 53 -8.09 -1.93 6.45
N TRP A 54 -7.03 -1.10 6.49
CA TRP A 54 -7.09 0.30 6.06
C TRP A 54 -7.69 0.41 4.67
N LEU A 55 -7.21 -0.40 3.72
CA LEU A 55 -7.70 -0.40 2.34
C LEU A 55 -9.19 -0.77 2.26
N GLN A 56 -9.65 -1.80 2.99
CA GLN A 56 -11.08 -2.17 2.96
C GLN A 56 -11.97 -1.03 3.47
N ARG A 57 -11.52 -0.33 4.52
CA ARG A 57 -12.24 0.80 5.12
C ARG A 57 -12.21 2.03 4.22
N TRP A 58 -11.09 2.30 3.57
CA TRP A 58 -10.96 3.39 2.62
C TRP A 58 -11.81 3.16 1.36
N LEU A 59 -11.90 1.92 0.86
CA LEU A 59 -12.76 1.57 -0.27
C LEU A 59 -14.26 1.70 0.04
N LYS A 60 -14.64 1.56 1.31
CA LYS A 60 -16.03 1.64 1.79
C LYS A 60 -16.12 2.42 3.10
N GLU A 61 -16.25 3.72 2.97
CA GLU A 61 -16.23 4.66 4.09
C GLU A 61 -17.66 5.01 4.54
N PRO A 62 -18.03 4.73 5.81
CA PRO A 62 -19.34 5.12 6.32
C PRO A 62 -19.43 6.64 6.48
N SER A 63 -20.63 7.18 6.25
CA SER A 63 -20.96 8.60 6.42
C SER A 63 -22.43 8.74 6.81
N ILE A 64 -22.88 9.96 7.08
CA ILE A 64 -24.27 10.27 7.42
C ILE A 64 -24.84 11.16 6.32
N CYS A 65 -26.02 10.80 5.81
CA CYS A 65 -26.75 11.62 4.83
C CYS A 65 -27.46 12.79 5.53
N ASN A 66 -27.77 13.86 4.80
CA ASN A 66 -28.57 14.99 5.31
C ASN A 66 -29.97 14.56 5.80
N CYS A 67 -30.51 13.42 5.32
CA CYS A 67 -31.75 12.84 5.86
C CYS A 67 -31.56 12.10 7.20
N GLY A 68 -30.38 12.15 7.82
CA GLY A 68 -30.04 11.49 9.08
C GLY A 68 -29.75 9.99 8.96
N SER A 69 -30.01 9.36 7.81
CA SER A 69 -29.73 7.94 7.59
C SER A 69 -28.26 7.65 7.31
N SER A 70 -27.85 6.41 7.61
CA SER A 70 -26.53 5.92 7.25
C SER A 70 -26.32 5.95 5.74
N MET A 71 -25.12 6.36 5.35
CA MET A 71 -24.69 6.51 3.97
C MET A 71 -23.31 5.88 3.82
N THR A 72 -22.93 5.52 2.60
CA THR A 72 -21.60 4.96 2.34
C THR A 72 -20.99 5.62 1.13
N THR A 73 -19.74 6.04 1.28
CA THR A 73 -18.87 6.43 0.17
C THR A 73 -18.14 5.19 -0.31
N TYR A 74 -18.33 4.87 -1.58
CA TYR A 74 -17.66 3.77 -2.28
C TYR A 74 -16.57 4.35 -3.16
N ARG A 75 -15.36 3.81 -3.03
CA ARG A 75 -14.27 3.99 -4.00
C ARG A 75 -14.11 2.66 -4.71
N ARG A 76 -14.32 2.60 -6.02
CA ARG A 76 -14.21 1.36 -6.80
C ARG A 76 -13.31 1.57 -7.99
N TYR A 77 -12.49 0.58 -8.27
CA TYR A 77 -11.75 0.49 -9.52
C TYR A 77 -12.63 -0.14 -10.60
N ASP A 78 -12.62 0.43 -11.80
CA ASP A 78 -13.31 -0.15 -12.96
C ASP A 78 -12.71 -1.52 -13.27
N GLN A 79 -11.37 -1.58 -13.24
CA GLN A 79 -10.57 -2.80 -13.24
C GLN A 79 -9.56 -2.74 -12.10
N PRO A 80 -9.44 -3.78 -11.24
CA PRO A 80 -8.45 -3.79 -10.18
C PRO A 80 -7.03 -3.60 -10.73
N PRO A 81 -6.28 -2.60 -10.22
CA PRO A 81 -4.94 -2.30 -10.72
C PRO A 81 -4.01 -3.50 -10.47
N SER A 82 -3.04 -3.68 -11.38
CA SER A 82 -2.04 -4.73 -11.22
C SER A 82 -0.97 -4.40 -10.19
N LEU A 83 -0.90 -3.13 -9.76
CA LEU A 83 0.09 -2.57 -8.86
C LEU A 83 -0.58 -1.51 -7.97
N LEU A 84 -0.37 -1.61 -6.66
CA LEU A 84 -0.71 -0.57 -5.68
C LEU A 84 0.49 -0.26 -4.80
N VAL A 85 0.63 1.01 -4.47
CA VAL A 85 1.71 1.52 -3.61
C VAL A 85 1.11 2.30 -2.45
N PHE A 86 1.63 2.04 -1.25
CA PHE A 86 1.23 2.73 -0.03
C PHE A 86 2.44 3.46 0.55
N SER A 87 2.37 4.78 0.66
CA SER A 87 3.27 5.59 1.47
C SER A 87 2.83 5.49 2.93
N LEU A 88 3.76 5.17 3.82
CA LEU A 88 3.50 5.05 5.25
C LEU A 88 4.10 6.25 5.98
N ASN A 89 3.25 6.94 6.75
CA ASN A 89 3.65 8.02 7.65
C ASN A 89 3.46 7.61 9.13
N THR A 90 3.29 6.31 9.37
CA THR A 90 3.02 5.72 10.69
C THR A 90 3.67 4.33 10.77
N ALA A 91 4.20 4.00 11.93
CA ALA A 91 4.75 2.67 12.22
C ALA A 91 3.72 1.70 12.83
N ARG A 92 2.47 2.14 13.04
CA ARG A 92 1.46 1.42 13.83
C ARG A 92 0.52 0.52 13.00
N VAL A 93 0.71 0.47 11.70
CA VAL A 93 -0.07 -0.37 10.76
C VAL A 93 0.82 -1.51 10.29
N SER A 94 0.36 -2.75 10.44
CA SER A 94 1.12 -3.92 9.99
C SER A 94 1.11 -4.04 8.45
N ILE A 95 2.20 -4.59 7.89
CA ILE A 95 2.30 -4.83 6.45
C ILE A 95 1.65 -6.17 6.12
N SER A 96 0.46 -6.11 5.52
CA SER A 96 -0.22 -7.31 5.04
C SER A 96 0.63 -8.04 4.00
N LYS A 97 0.72 -9.37 4.08
CA LYS A 97 1.43 -10.14 3.02
C LYS A 97 0.69 -10.12 1.68
N THR A 98 -0.62 -9.88 1.72
CA THR A 98 -1.48 -9.73 0.55
C THR A 98 -2.57 -8.71 0.84
N ILE A 99 -3.00 -7.97 -0.18
CA ILE A 99 -4.20 -7.12 -0.12
C ILE A 99 -5.26 -7.60 -1.11
N ARG A 100 -6.53 -7.27 -0.84
CA ARG A 100 -7.66 -7.69 -1.68
C ARG A 100 -8.43 -6.48 -2.17
N ILE A 101 -8.73 -6.45 -3.46
CA ILE A 101 -9.50 -5.39 -4.10
C ILE A 101 -10.70 -6.02 -4.80
N LYS A 102 -11.90 -5.49 -4.55
CA LYS A 102 -13.10 -5.89 -5.27
C LYS A 102 -13.29 -5.00 -6.49
N GLY A 103 -13.30 -5.58 -7.68
CA GLY A 103 -13.57 -4.86 -8.92
C GLY A 103 -15.05 -4.52 -9.09
N SER A 104 -15.36 -3.69 -10.09
CA SER A 104 -16.73 -3.33 -10.49
C SER A 104 -17.62 -4.57 -10.77
N ASN A 105 -17.05 -5.61 -11.37
CA ASN A 105 -17.68 -6.90 -11.65
C ASN A 105 -17.91 -7.79 -10.42
N GLY A 106 -17.59 -7.31 -9.22
CA GLY A 106 -17.75 -8.05 -7.98
C GLY A 106 -16.66 -9.10 -7.69
N LYS A 107 -15.73 -9.36 -8.62
CA LYS A 107 -14.62 -10.31 -8.41
C LYS A 107 -13.52 -9.67 -7.57
N PHE A 108 -12.89 -10.49 -6.73
CA PHE A 108 -11.72 -10.07 -5.96
C PHE A 108 -10.43 -10.31 -6.75
N THR A 109 -9.56 -9.31 -6.74
CA THR A 109 -8.15 -9.44 -7.11
C THR A 109 -7.32 -9.44 -5.84
N VAL A 110 -6.40 -10.42 -5.73
CA VAL A 110 -5.41 -10.48 -4.65
C VAL A 110 -4.09 -9.95 -5.21
N LEU A 111 -3.49 -8.98 -4.51
CA LEU A 111 -2.16 -8.48 -4.82
C LEU A 111 -1.19 -8.92 -3.71
N PRO A 112 -0.19 -9.78 -4.01
CA PRO A 112 0.87 -10.09 -3.06
C PRO A 112 1.82 -8.91 -2.85
N LEU A 113 2.44 -8.87 -1.67
CA LEU A 113 3.53 -7.97 -1.34
C LEU A 113 4.75 -8.27 -2.23
N ARG A 114 5.31 -7.23 -2.84
CA ARG A 114 6.45 -7.31 -3.77
C ARG A 114 7.64 -6.45 -3.38
N GLY A 115 7.43 -5.40 -2.61
CA GLY A 115 8.52 -4.54 -2.19
C GLY A 115 8.20 -3.76 -0.93
N ILE A 116 9.23 -3.50 -0.14
CA ILE A 116 9.19 -2.56 0.98
C ILE A 116 10.42 -1.67 0.84
N ILE A 117 10.22 -0.36 0.94
CA ILE A 117 11.31 0.61 1.05
C ILE A 117 11.35 1.10 2.50
N TYR A 118 12.52 1.03 3.09
CA TYR A 118 12.81 1.47 4.45
C TYR A 118 13.63 2.75 4.43
N SER A 119 13.43 3.59 5.45
CA SER A 119 14.19 4.82 5.67
C SER A 119 14.72 4.86 7.10
N GLY A 120 15.98 5.21 7.26
CA GLY A 120 16.61 5.42 8.56
C GLY A 120 18.13 5.58 8.43
N GLY A 121 18.75 6.33 9.34
CA GLY A 121 20.18 6.63 9.27
C GLY A 121 20.58 7.34 7.98
N PHE A 122 19.76 8.30 7.52
CA PHE A 122 19.94 9.10 6.29
C PHE A 122 20.06 8.29 4.99
N HIS A 123 19.54 7.05 4.98
CA HIS A 123 19.70 6.14 3.86
C HIS A 123 18.43 5.31 3.62
N PHE A 124 18.13 5.03 2.34
CA PHE A 124 17.04 4.14 1.96
C PHE A 124 17.56 2.74 1.67
N THR A 125 16.83 1.73 2.14
CA THR A 125 17.09 0.32 1.83
C THR A 125 15.78 -0.34 1.41
N SER A 126 15.86 -1.56 0.87
CA SER A 126 14.65 -2.24 0.41
C SER A 126 14.68 -3.74 0.64
N HIS A 127 13.50 -4.29 0.89
CA HIS A 127 13.20 -5.69 0.66
C HIS A 127 12.48 -5.84 -0.68
N ILE A 128 12.98 -6.74 -1.52
CA ILE A 128 12.41 -7.15 -2.80
C ILE A 128 11.89 -8.57 -2.62
N ILE A 129 10.61 -8.80 -2.92
CA ILE A 129 9.95 -10.08 -2.73
C ILE A 129 9.61 -10.68 -4.09
N THR A 130 10.22 -11.83 -4.39
CA THR A 130 10.02 -12.51 -5.68
C THR A 130 8.66 -13.22 -5.77
N PRO A 131 8.23 -13.66 -6.97
CA PRO A 131 7.09 -14.57 -7.14
C PRO A 131 7.14 -15.82 -6.25
N GLY A 132 8.33 -16.39 -6.07
CA GLY A 132 8.60 -17.51 -5.17
C GLY A 132 8.62 -17.15 -3.68
N LYS A 133 8.23 -15.92 -3.31
CA LYS A 133 8.21 -15.38 -1.94
C LYS A 133 9.58 -15.29 -1.26
N GLU A 134 10.66 -15.44 -2.00
CA GLU A 134 12.02 -15.16 -1.52
C GLU A 134 12.17 -13.65 -1.25
N VAL A 135 12.74 -13.30 -0.09
CA VAL A 135 13.00 -11.92 0.34
C VAL A 135 14.47 -11.60 0.15
N TRP A 136 14.73 -10.54 -0.61
CA TRP A 136 16.06 -10.06 -0.96
C TRP A 136 16.26 -8.65 -0.44
N TYR A 137 17.33 -8.40 0.28
CA TYR A 137 17.73 -7.09 0.77
C TYR A 137 18.65 -6.38 -0.21
N HIS A 138 18.39 -5.11 -0.43
CA HIS A 138 19.22 -4.23 -1.25
C HIS A 138 19.42 -2.89 -0.54
N ASP A 139 20.67 -2.48 -0.37
CA ASP A 139 21.01 -1.21 0.25
C ASP A 139 21.57 -0.18 -0.73
N GLY A 140 21.91 -0.56 -1.96
CA GLY A 140 22.47 0.34 -2.97
C GLY A 140 23.84 0.95 -2.65
N MET A 141 24.42 0.72 -1.47
CA MET A 141 25.69 1.30 -1.03
C MET A 141 26.74 0.21 -0.79
N VAL A 142 26.53 -0.68 0.19
CA VAL A 142 27.45 -1.79 0.48
C VAL A 142 27.23 -2.95 -0.49
N THR A 143 25.98 -3.25 -0.77
CA THR A 143 25.57 -4.33 -1.68
C THR A 143 25.82 -4.00 -3.16
N ARG A 144 25.97 -2.70 -3.49
CA ARG A 144 26.14 -2.18 -4.86
C ARG A 144 25.03 -2.66 -5.79
N ARG A 145 25.33 -3.63 -6.67
CA ARG A 145 24.38 -4.23 -7.63
C ARG A 145 23.84 -5.58 -7.15
N ASN A 146 24.37 -6.11 -6.06
CA ASN A 146 23.99 -7.40 -5.52
C ASN A 146 22.81 -7.25 -4.56
N CYS A 147 22.03 -8.31 -4.40
CA CYS A 147 21.06 -8.41 -3.33
C CYS A 147 21.49 -9.50 -2.35
N ILE A 148 21.19 -9.32 -1.06
CA ILE A 148 21.45 -10.32 -0.03
C ILE A 148 20.16 -11.07 0.24
N LYS A 149 20.16 -12.39 0.08
CA LYS A 149 19.01 -13.22 0.45
C LYS A 149 18.78 -13.17 1.96
N LYS A 150 17.57 -12.82 2.39
CA LYS A 150 17.19 -12.73 3.80
C LYS A 150 16.33 -13.90 4.29
N GLY A 151 15.66 -14.60 3.37
CA GLY A 151 14.82 -15.75 3.72
C GLY A 151 13.61 -15.84 2.80
N HIS A 152 12.56 -16.48 3.29
CA HIS A 152 11.27 -16.58 2.63
C HIS A 152 10.22 -15.72 3.37
N LEU A 153 9.22 -15.18 2.68
CA LEU A 153 8.24 -14.25 3.26
C LEU A 153 7.45 -14.86 4.44
N THR A 154 7.39 -16.18 4.55
CA THR A 154 6.78 -16.87 5.70
C THR A 154 7.55 -16.65 6.99
N ASP A 155 8.84 -16.38 6.90
CA ASP A 155 9.75 -16.26 8.05
C ASP A 155 9.57 -14.91 8.77
N PHE A 156 8.87 -13.97 8.12
CA PHE A 156 8.57 -12.65 8.64
C PHE A 156 7.13 -12.59 9.13
N THR A 157 6.89 -12.03 10.33
CA THR A 157 5.55 -11.61 10.75
C THR A 157 5.19 -10.29 10.06
N GLU A 158 3.89 -9.97 9.93
CA GLU A 158 3.45 -8.71 9.33
C GLU A 158 3.97 -7.46 10.07
N ASP A 159 4.15 -7.56 11.38
CA ASP A 159 4.75 -6.51 12.19
C ASP A 159 6.27 -6.42 11.99
N SER A 160 6.97 -7.55 11.89
CA SER A 160 8.43 -7.56 11.65
C SER A 160 8.81 -6.94 10.31
N LEU A 161 7.89 -6.90 9.33
CA LEU A 161 8.12 -6.26 8.05
C LEU A 161 8.16 -4.74 8.14
N MET A 162 7.65 -4.13 9.22
CA MET A 162 7.66 -2.67 9.41
C MET A 162 9.05 -2.11 9.73
N THR A 163 9.96 -2.93 10.24
CA THR A 163 11.32 -2.53 10.57
C THR A 163 12.34 -3.39 9.82
N CYS A 164 13.50 -2.79 9.56
CA CYS A 164 14.64 -3.45 8.95
C CYS A 164 15.87 -3.10 9.78
N LEU A 165 16.47 -4.12 10.41
CA LEU A 165 17.65 -3.97 11.25
C LEU A 165 18.88 -4.50 10.51
N GLU A 166 19.76 -3.59 10.10
CA GLU A 166 20.94 -3.95 9.29
C GLU A 166 22.16 -3.19 9.75
N LYS A 167 23.33 -3.84 9.65
CA LYS A 167 24.59 -3.20 9.97
C LYS A 167 24.99 -2.22 8.88
N ASN A 168 25.44 -1.04 9.27
CA ASN A 168 26.05 -0.07 8.36
C ASN A 168 27.53 -0.44 8.07
N SER A 169 28.24 0.43 7.34
CA SER A 169 29.66 0.24 7.01
C SER A 169 30.59 0.26 8.24
N SER A 170 30.20 0.89 9.35
CA SER A 170 30.93 0.85 10.63
C SER A 170 30.61 -0.41 11.46
N GLY A 171 29.70 -1.27 11.00
CA GLY A 171 29.27 -2.48 11.71
C GLY A 171 28.22 -2.24 12.79
N GLU A 172 27.74 -1.00 12.94
CA GLU A 172 26.70 -0.62 13.87
C GLU A 172 25.32 -1.00 13.33
N SER A 173 24.46 -1.55 14.19
CA SER A 173 23.08 -1.86 13.84
C SER A 173 22.27 -0.59 13.65
N VAL A 174 21.70 -0.42 12.47
CA VAL A 174 20.80 0.68 12.13
C VAL A 174 19.41 0.13 11.86
N GLU A 175 18.46 0.55 12.70
CA GLU A 175 17.04 0.29 12.47
C GLU A 175 16.47 1.29 11.46
N ARG A 176 15.69 0.77 10.51
CA ARG A 176 15.00 1.56 9.49
C ARG A 176 13.52 1.20 9.47
N GLN A 177 12.68 2.20 9.27
CA GLN A 177 11.23 2.02 9.24
C GLN A 177 10.71 1.97 7.81
N ALA A 178 9.72 1.12 7.55
CA ALA A 178 9.04 1.06 6.27
C ALA A 178 8.33 2.38 5.98
N VAL A 179 8.62 2.96 4.81
CA VAL A 179 8.02 4.22 4.33
C VAL A 179 7.23 4.04 3.04
N VAL A 180 7.49 2.96 2.30
CA VAL A 180 6.72 2.60 1.10
C VAL A 180 6.52 1.10 1.04
N VAL A 181 5.32 0.67 0.69
CA VAL A 181 4.96 -0.74 0.50
C VAL A 181 4.33 -0.93 -0.88
N ILE A 182 4.78 -1.94 -1.61
CA ILE A 182 4.40 -2.20 -2.99
C ILE A 182 3.73 -3.57 -3.11
N TYR A 183 2.53 -3.60 -3.68
CA TYR A 183 1.78 -4.81 -3.96
C TYR A 183 1.56 -4.96 -5.47
N SER A 184 1.82 -6.13 -6.04
CA SER A 184 1.65 -6.36 -7.49
C SER A 184 1.22 -7.78 -7.82
N LYS A 185 0.41 -7.94 -8.89
CA LYS A 185 -0.01 -9.26 -9.43
C LYS A 185 1.17 -10.13 -9.87
N LYS A 186 2.21 -9.50 -10.41
CA LYS A 186 3.43 -10.15 -10.91
C LYS A 186 4.54 -9.97 -9.90
#